data_AF-A0A957FWX9-F1
#
_entry.id   AF-A0A957FWX9-F1
#
_cell.length_a   1.000
_cell.length_b   1.000
_cell.length_c   1.000
_cell.angle_alpha   90.00
_cell.angle_beta   90.00
_cell.angle_gamma   90.00
#
_symmetry.space_group_name_H-M   'P 1'
#
loop_
_entity.id
_entity.type
_entity.pdbx_description
1 polymer ?
#
loop_
_entity_poly.entity_id
_entity_poly.type
_entity_poly.pdbx_seq_one_letter_code
_entity_poly.pdbx_strand_id
1 'polypeptide(L)'
;MPDITALVMVGAATAASTAIGWVNGARRAAAADLLTLLAAEPAVGRLLLATPTLQGMVLPAGVEHVPTPPGPIHLGRFLAELVEREQIEKLLYLGGGAAPLLTPAELAECCSWLSSMARGVVTNNRFASDWAGIAPANCLADHAERLPRDNMLGWVLGEEAGLPVKALAPNTATRLDIDTPLELVILQRHPQTAPQLRQFLAPLPLPMDHFETILTGLSRPASRWLISGRLAPGPWSRLNQVTQCWFRVLSEERGMVSSGRQTDGAAFSFFAAH
;
A
#
# COMPACT_ATOMS: atom_id res chain seq x y z
N MET A 1 1.09 2.14 27.43
CA MET A 1 1.31 3.54 26.98
C MET A 1 1.44 3.47 25.47
N PRO A 2 0.93 4.47 24.72
CA PRO A 2 1.13 4.50 23.27
C PRO A 2 2.64 4.57 22.98
N ASP A 3 3.14 3.62 22.19
CA ASP A 3 4.57 3.42 21.95
C ASP A 3 4.93 3.31 20.46
N ILE A 4 3.94 3.40 19.57
CA ILE A 4 4.14 3.36 18.12
C ILE A 4 4.25 4.78 17.56
N THR A 5 5.29 5.02 16.77
CA THR A 5 5.36 6.16 15.87
C THR A 5 4.88 5.71 14.49
N ALA A 6 3.76 6.25 14.03
CA ALA A 6 3.25 6.01 12.69
C ALA A 6 3.76 7.09 11.72
N LEU A 7 4.20 6.66 10.55
CA LEU A 7 4.69 7.52 9.47
C LEU A 7 3.93 7.20 8.19
N VAL A 8 3.26 8.21 7.65
CA VAL A 8 2.69 8.15 6.29
C VAL A 8 3.57 8.98 5.36
N MET A 9 3.99 8.40 4.23
CA MET A 9 4.82 9.09 3.24
C MET A 9 4.08 9.23 1.92
N VAL A 10 3.95 10.46 1.41
CA VAL A 10 3.25 10.74 0.15
C VAL A 10 3.95 11.83 -0.66
N GLY A 11 3.95 11.67 -1.99
CA GLY A 11 4.51 12.64 -2.91
C GLY A 11 3.69 13.93 -3.03
N ALA A 12 4.24 14.89 -3.75
CA ALA A 12 3.55 16.13 -4.10
C ALA A 12 2.38 15.87 -5.07
N ALA A 13 1.37 16.76 -5.03
CA ALA A 13 0.32 16.75 -6.04
C ALA A 13 0.90 17.14 -7.40
N THR A 14 0.37 16.54 -8.46
CA THR A 14 0.60 16.96 -9.85
C THR A 14 -0.72 17.43 -10.46
N ALA A 15 -0.67 18.11 -11.61
CA ALA A 15 -1.87 18.64 -12.26
C ALA A 15 -2.92 17.54 -12.51
N ALA A 16 -4.11 17.72 -11.93
CA ALA A 16 -5.23 16.77 -11.98
C ALA A 16 -5.89 16.65 -13.37
N SER A 17 -5.32 17.26 -14.42
CA SER A 17 -5.78 17.12 -15.81
C SER A 17 -5.24 15.85 -16.49
N THR A 18 -4.39 15.07 -15.82
CA THR A 18 -3.77 13.86 -16.35
C THR A 18 -4.05 12.66 -15.45
N ALA A 19 -3.97 11.45 -16.03
CA ALA A 19 -4.11 10.20 -15.28
C ALA A 19 -3.09 10.09 -14.12
N ILE A 20 -1.85 10.56 -14.32
CA ILE A 20 -0.82 10.65 -13.28
C ILE A 20 -1.26 11.62 -12.17
N GLY A 21 -1.84 12.77 -12.55
CA GLY A 21 -2.48 13.70 -11.62
C GLY A 21 -3.58 13.10 -10.78
N TRP A 22 -4.44 12.27 -11.38
CA TRP A 22 -5.51 11.57 -10.67
C TRP A 22 -4.94 10.61 -9.63
N VAL A 23 -3.96 9.78 -10.01
CA VAL A 23 -3.30 8.83 -9.10
C VAL A 23 -2.62 9.57 -7.94
N ASN A 24 -1.84 10.61 -8.23
CA ASN A 24 -1.14 11.37 -7.19
C ASN A 24 -2.10 12.11 -6.26
N GLY A 25 -3.18 12.70 -6.78
CA GLY A 25 -4.20 13.34 -5.96
C GLY A 25 -4.95 12.33 -5.09
N ALA A 26 -5.27 11.16 -5.63
CA ALA A 26 -5.92 10.09 -4.88
C ALA A 26 -5.03 9.54 -3.76
N ARG A 27 -3.72 9.33 -4.01
CA ARG A 27 -2.74 8.98 -2.97
C ARG A 27 -2.71 10.01 -1.85
N ARG A 28 -2.81 11.30 -2.14
CA ARG A 28 -2.84 12.36 -1.10
C ARG A 28 -4.14 12.33 -0.30
N ALA A 29 -5.28 12.11 -0.96
CA ALA A 29 -6.56 11.99 -0.28
C ALA A 29 -6.62 10.72 0.60
N ALA A 30 -6.13 9.59 0.08
CA ALA A 30 -5.99 8.33 0.82
C ALA A 30 -5.05 8.47 2.03
N ALA A 31 -3.90 9.15 1.86
CA ALA A 31 -3.01 9.46 2.97
C ALA A 31 -3.69 10.26 4.09
N ALA A 32 -4.54 11.23 3.74
CA ALA A 32 -5.27 12.03 4.72
C ALA A 32 -6.34 11.22 5.48
N ASP A 33 -7.03 10.32 4.78
CA ASP A 33 -7.95 9.34 5.41
C ASP A 33 -7.18 8.36 6.31
N LEU A 34 -6.02 7.86 5.88
CA LEU A 34 -5.17 6.96 6.65
C LEU A 34 -4.63 7.64 7.92
N LEU A 35 -4.20 8.90 7.84
CA LEU A 35 -3.81 9.68 9.02
C LEU A 35 -4.97 9.85 10.00
N THR A 36 -6.20 10.02 9.50
CA THR A 36 -7.40 10.10 10.35
C THR A 36 -7.64 8.76 11.08
N LEU A 37 -7.47 7.64 10.37
CA LEU A 37 -7.56 6.31 10.97
C LEU A 37 -6.48 6.07 12.03
N LEU A 38 -5.23 6.42 11.73
CA LEU A 38 -4.09 6.27 12.64
C LEU A 38 -4.24 7.14 13.90
N ALA A 39 -4.73 8.37 13.76
CA ALA A 39 -4.98 9.26 14.89
C ALA A 39 -6.04 8.73 15.86
N ALA A 40 -6.93 7.84 15.40
CA ALA A 40 -7.94 7.20 16.23
C ALA A 40 -7.45 5.92 16.92
N GLU A 41 -6.27 5.40 16.58
CA GLU A 41 -5.73 4.16 17.13
C GLU A 41 -4.96 4.42 18.44
N PRO A 42 -5.42 3.92 19.60
CA PRO A 42 -4.81 4.23 20.91
C PRO A 42 -3.35 3.80 21.07
N ALA A 43 -2.85 2.84 20.28
CA ALA A 43 -1.45 2.42 20.34
C ALA A 43 -0.49 3.41 19.65
N VAL A 44 -1.00 4.27 18.76
CA VAL A 44 -0.20 5.27 18.03
C VAL A 44 0.01 6.50 18.93
N GLY A 45 1.26 6.74 19.32
CA GLY A 45 1.65 7.85 20.20
C GLY A 45 2.13 9.08 19.46
N ARG A 46 2.72 8.89 18.28
CA ARG A 46 3.18 9.97 17.40
C ARG A 46 2.76 9.67 15.97
N LEU A 47 2.36 10.72 15.24
CA LEU A 47 1.87 10.61 13.87
C LEU A 47 2.61 11.60 12.97
N LEU A 48 3.40 11.05 12.06
CA LEU A 48 4.26 11.81 11.16
C LEU A 48 3.70 11.73 9.74
N LEU A 49 3.73 12.84 9.02
CA LEU A 49 3.48 12.90 7.58
C LEU A 49 4.73 13.40 6.86
N ALA A 50 5.33 12.53 6.06
CA ALA A 50 6.44 12.88 5.18
C ALA A 50 5.93 13.25 3.78
N THR A 51 6.10 14.52 3.40
CA THR A 51 5.67 15.04 2.09
C THR A 51 6.43 16.32 1.73
N PRO A 52 6.65 16.62 0.43
CA PRO A 52 7.25 17.89 0.02
C PRO A 52 6.37 19.10 0.32
N THR A 53 5.05 18.91 0.41
CA THR A 53 4.09 20.00 0.64
C THR A 53 2.80 19.51 1.28
N LEU A 54 2.23 20.34 2.15
CA LEU A 54 0.90 20.15 2.76
C LEU A 54 -0.23 20.77 1.92
N GLN A 55 0.09 21.46 0.82
CA GLN A 55 -0.92 22.15 0.02
C GLN A 55 -2.04 21.22 -0.42
N GLY A 56 -3.29 21.63 -0.16
CA GLY A 56 -4.49 20.90 -0.53
C GLY A 56 -4.79 19.67 0.35
N MET A 57 -4.05 19.44 1.44
CA MET A 57 -4.36 18.37 2.39
C MET A 57 -5.12 18.92 3.60
N VAL A 58 -6.13 18.18 4.05
CA VAL A 58 -6.83 18.43 5.31
C VAL A 58 -6.43 17.33 6.28
N LEU A 59 -5.68 17.69 7.31
CA LEU A 59 -5.07 16.76 8.23
C LEU A 59 -5.78 16.79 9.60
N PRO A 60 -5.86 15.65 10.30
CA PRO A 60 -6.29 15.66 11.70
C PRO A 60 -5.27 16.43 12.57
N ALA A 61 -5.73 16.90 13.72
CA ALA A 61 -4.86 17.58 14.68
C ALA A 61 -3.76 16.65 15.20
N GLY A 62 -2.58 17.20 15.48
CA GLY A 62 -1.45 16.45 16.05
C GLY A 62 -0.55 15.73 15.02
N VAL A 63 -0.87 15.80 13.73
CA VAL A 63 0.05 15.30 12.67
C VAL A 63 1.27 16.23 12.58
N GLU A 64 2.46 15.66 12.78
CA GLU A 64 3.74 16.36 12.60
C GLU A 64 4.18 16.27 11.13
N HIS A 65 4.47 17.41 10.51
CA HIS A 65 4.99 17.43 9.14
C HIS A 65 6.50 17.21 9.14
N VAL A 66 6.95 16.21 8.38
CA VAL A 66 8.36 15.96 8.05
C VAL A 66 8.59 16.36 6.59
N PRO A 67 9.19 17.54 6.32
CA PRO A 67 9.43 17.98 4.96
C PRO A 67 10.36 17.01 4.23
N THR A 68 10.05 16.73 2.96
CA THR A 68 10.92 15.94 2.08
C THR A 68 11.27 16.73 0.82
N PRO A 69 12.41 16.45 0.16
CA PRO A 69 12.64 17.03 -1.16
C PRO A 69 11.57 16.56 -2.17
N PRO A 70 11.25 17.37 -3.19
CA PRO A 70 10.44 16.89 -4.30
C PRO A 70 11.23 15.85 -5.13
N GLY A 71 10.51 14.87 -5.68
CA GLY A 71 11.10 13.83 -6.54
C GLY A 71 11.40 12.52 -5.81
N PRO A 72 12.22 11.64 -6.43
CA PRO A 72 12.56 10.34 -5.88
C PRO A 72 13.31 10.44 -4.56
N ILE A 73 12.96 9.58 -3.60
CA ILE A 73 13.61 9.48 -2.29
C ILE A 73 14.05 8.04 -2.08
N HIS A 74 15.28 7.86 -1.60
CA HIS A 74 15.76 6.55 -1.17
C HIS A 74 15.16 6.23 0.20
N LEU A 75 14.15 5.35 0.23
CA LEU A 75 13.34 5.14 1.44
C LEU A 75 14.17 4.74 2.67
N GLY A 76 15.06 3.76 2.54
CA GLY A 76 15.83 3.22 3.65
C GLY A 76 16.72 4.26 4.33
N ARG A 77 17.40 5.11 3.54
CA ARG A 77 18.18 6.24 4.06
C ARG A 77 17.28 7.21 4.81
N PHE A 78 16.16 7.61 4.20
CA PHE A 78 15.20 8.51 4.81
C PHE A 78 14.65 7.96 6.14
N LEU A 79 14.26 6.69 6.18
CA LEU A 79 13.75 6.06 7.40
C LEU A 79 14.83 5.90 8.46
N ALA A 80 16.04 5.49 8.09
CA ALA A 80 17.15 5.35 9.04
C ALA A 80 17.50 6.69 9.70
N GLU A 81 17.64 7.76 8.89
CA GLU A 81 17.90 9.12 9.39
C GLU A 81 16.78 9.63 10.30
N LEU A 82 15.52 9.39 9.92
CA LEU A 82 14.37 9.78 10.71
C LEU A 82 14.32 9.03 12.05
N VAL A 83 14.50 7.71 12.01
CA VAL A 83 14.47 6.84 13.19
C VAL A 83 15.57 7.22 14.17
N GLU A 84 16.79 7.47 13.68
CA GLU A 84 17.90 7.91 14.50
C GLU A 84 17.64 9.29 15.11
N ARG A 85 17.24 10.28 14.30
CA ARG A 85 17.00 11.64 14.78
C ARG A 85 15.89 11.71 15.83
N GLU A 86 14.79 10.98 15.59
CA GLU A 86 13.59 11.03 16.42
C GLU A 86 13.58 9.95 17.53
N GLN A 87 14.63 9.13 17.61
CA GLN A 87 14.77 8.01 18.55
C GLN A 87 13.55 7.07 18.53
N ILE A 88 13.10 6.69 17.33
CA ILE A 88 11.91 5.85 17.14
C ILE A 88 12.26 4.39 17.46
N GLU A 89 11.58 3.80 18.43
CA GLU A 89 11.74 2.38 18.76
C GLU A 89 10.84 1.47 17.92
N LYS A 90 9.55 1.82 17.79
CA LYS A 90 8.55 1.08 17.01
C LYS A 90 7.99 1.97 15.93
N LEU A 91 8.34 1.67 14.68
CA LEU A 91 7.90 2.41 13.52
C LEU A 91 6.77 1.66 12.81
N LEU A 92 5.66 2.32 12.52
CA LEU A 92 4.68 1.87 11.54
C LEU A 92 4.74 2.77 10.31
N TYR A 93 5.40 2.31 9.25
CA TYR A 93 5.53 3.02 7.98
C TYR A 93 4.43 2.58 7.01
N LEU A 94 3.77 3.53 6.34
CA LEU A 94 2.87 3.29 5.22
C LEU A 94 3.12 4.27 4.06
N GLY A 95 3.10 3.77 2.83
CA GLY A 95 2.98 4.63 1.64
C GLY A 95 1.59 5.28 1.56
N GLY A 96 1.51 6.51 1.03
CA GLY A 96 0.25 7.27 1.00
C GLY A 96 -0.83 6.68 0.09
N GLY A 97 -0.47 5.84 -0.87
CA GLY A 97 -1.41 5.06 -1.67
C GLY A 97 -1.83 3.73 -1.04
N ALA A 98 -1.10 3.29 -0.01
CA ALA A 98 -1.18 1.93 0.49
C ALA A 98 -2.42 1.75 1.36
N ALA A 99 -3.05 0.58 1.23
CA ALA A 99 -4.15 0.14 2.07
C ALA A 99 -5.28 1.19 2.21
N PRO A 100 -5.82 1.78 1.10
CA PRO A 100 -6.83 2.83 1.15
C PRO A 100 -8.19 2.35 1.68
N LEU A 101 -8.31 1.04 1.93
CA LEU A 101 -9.49 0.37 2.48
C LEU A 101 -9.21 -0.26 3.85
N LEU A 102 -8.05 0.04 4.47
CA LEU A 102 -7.67 -0.47 5.78
C LEU A 102 -8.76 -0.16 6.81
N THR A 103 -9.20 -1.17 7.52
CA THR A 103 -10.23 -1.02 8.55
C THR A 103 -9.63 -0.76 9.93
N PRO A 104 -10.39 -0.18 10.88
CA PRO A 104 -9.95 -0.05 12.27
C PRO A 104 -9.55 -1.38 12.90
N ALA A 105 -10.25 -2.47 12.56
CA ALA A 105 -9.95 -3.79 13.12
C ALA A 105 -8.60 -4.34 12.64
N GLU A 106 -8.27 -4.15 11.35
CA GLU A 106 -6.99 -4.58 10.79
C GLU A 106 -5.83 -3.71 11.28
N LEU A 107 -6.05 -2.41 11.43
CA LEU A 107 -5.07 -1.52 12.04
C LEU A 107 -4.82 -1.91 13.50
N ALA A 108 -5.86 -2.15 14.28
CA ALA A 108 -5.75 -2.58 15.68
C ALA A 108 -5.02 -3.92 15.80
N GLU A 109 -5.27 -4.88 14.90
CA GLU A 109 -4.49 -6.13 14.84
C GLU A 109 -3.00 -5.81 14.60
N CYS A 110 -2.69 -5.02 13.58
CA CYS A 110 -1.32 -4.63 13.26
C CYS A 110 -0.60 -3.96 14.44
N CYS A 111 -1.25 -2.97 15.06
CA CYS A 111 -0.72 -2.26 16.22
C CYS A 111 -0.56 -3.17 17.44
N SER A 112 -1.49 -4.10 17.68
CA SER A 112 -1.36 -5.09 18.76
C SER A 112 -0.10 -5.96 18.57
N TRP A 113 0.15 -6.44 17.34
CA TRP A 113 1.38 -7.18 17.04
C TRP A 113 2.63 -6.32 17.25
N LEU A 114 2.65 -5.11 16.68
CA LEU A 114 3.79 -4.20 16.78
C LEU A 114 4.11 -3.82 18.23
N SER A 115 3.11 -3.46 19.05
CA SER A 115 3.31 -3.14 20.46
C SER A 115 3.78 -4.35 21.27
N SER A 116 3.35 -5.57 20.93
CA SER A 116 3.72 -6.79 21.66
C SER A 116 5.12 -7.32 21.33
N MET A 117 5.66 -6.99 20.15
CA MET A 117 6.94 -7.54 19.71
C MET A 117 8.13 -6.69 20.20
N ALA A 118 9.15 -7.37 20.73
CA ALA A 118 10.45 -6.76 21.00
C ALA A 118 11.33 -6.70 19.74
N ARG A 119 11.16 -7.67 18.84
CA ARG A 119 11.94 -7.82 17.61
C ARG A 119 11.09 -8.48 16.52
N GLY A 120 10.87 -7.82 15.40
CA GLY A 120 10.10 -8.36 14.29
C GLY A 120 9.62 -7.32 13.28
N VAL A 121 8.94 -7.82 12.26
CA VAL A 121 8.26 -7.02 11.22
C VAL A 121 6.84 -7.54 11.02
N VAL A 122 5.86 -6.64 11.03
CA VAL A 122 4.51 -6.91 10.54
C VAL A 122 4.29 -6.17 9.22
N THR A 123 3.75 -6.82 8.21
CA THR A 123 3.58 -6.22 6.87
C THR A 123 2.37 -6.81 6.14
N ASN A 124 1.87 -6.16 5.09
CA ASN A 124 0.84 -6.74 4.22
C ASN A 124 1.35 -7.90 3.36
N ASN A 125 2.62 -7.86 2.98
CA ASN A 125 3.21 -8.83 2.10
C ASN A 125 4.73 -8.87 2.28
N ARG A 126 5.24 -10.06 2.62
CA ARG A 126 6.66 -10.31 2.82
C ARG A 126 7.52 -10.04 1.58
N PHE A 127 6.98 -10.24 0.37
CA PHE A 127 7.76 -10.19 -0.87
C PHE A 127 7.57 -8.92 -1.70
N ALA A 128 6.66 -8.05 -1.29
CA ALA A 128 6.37 -6.76 -1.93
C ALA A 128 5.57 -5.94 -0.94
N SER A 129 6.25 -5.32 0.02
CA SER A 129 5.61 -4.55 1.09
C SER A 129 5.20 -3.16 0.60
N ASP A 130 4.01 -2.71 0.94
CA ASP A 130 3.58 -1.31 0.74
C ASP A 130 3.52 -0.54 2.08
N TRP A 131 3.60 -1.30 3.17
CA TRP A 131 3.73 -0.81 4.53
C TRP A 131 4.39 -1.87 5.43
N ALA A 132 4.98 -1.41 6.53
CA ALA A 132 5.58 -2.29 7.54
C ALA A 132 5.58 -1.64 8.94
N GLY A 133 5.22 -2.42 9.94
CA GLY A 133 5.52 -2.18 11.35
C GLY A 133 6.83 -2.86 11.72
N ILE A 134 7.78 -2.14 12.32
CA ILE A 134 9.16 -2.58 12.54
C ILE A 134 9.57 -2.31 14.00
N ALA A 135 10.14 -3.32 14.66
CA ALA A 135 10.75 -3.19 15.97
C ALA A 135 12.01 -4.09 16.07
N PRO A 136 13.12 -3.62 16.64
CA PRO A 136 13.42 -2.21 16.88
C PRO A 136 13.67 -1.50 15.54
N ALA A 137 13.15 -0.28 15.37
CA ALA A 137 13.23 0.44 14.11
C ALA A 137 14.67 0.85 13.75
N ASN A 138 15.56 0.97 14.73
CA ASN A 138 16.97 1.32 14.51
C ASN A 138 17.74 0.29 13.65
N CYS A 139 17.22 -0.94 13.48
CA CYS A 139 17.79 -1.92 12.56
C CYS A 139 17.78 -1.46 11.10
N LEU A 140 16.98 -0.44 10.75
CA LEU A 140 16.93 0.12 9.41
C LEU A 140 18.28 0.74 8.98
N ALA A 141 19.09 1.21 9.92
CA ALA A 141 20.40 1.81 9.62
C ALA A 141 21.33 0.82 8.92
N ASP A 142 21.38 -0.43 9.39
CA ASP A 142 22.28 -1.48 8.86
C ASP A 142 21.89 -1.94 7.45
N HIS A 143 20.63 -1.72 7.06
CA HIS A 143 20.07 -2.19 5.78
C HIS A 143 19.58 -1.06 4.87
N ALA A 144 19.89 0.21 5.20
CA ALA A 144 19.33 1.38 4.53
C ALA A 144 19.51 1.32 3.00
N GLU A 145 20.70 0.96 2.51
CA GLU A 145 21.03 0.86 1.09
C GLU A 145 20.28 -0.25 0.34
N ARG A 146 19.83 -1.29 1.06
CA ARG A 146 19.06 -2.40 0.50
C ARG A 146 17.59 -2.06 0.31
N LEU A 147 17.18 -0.87 0.77
CA LEU A 147 15.80 -0.42 0.83
C LEU A 147 15.58 0.88 0.02
N PRO A 148 15.87 0.95 -1.30
CA PRO A 148 15.56 2.14 -2.09
C PRO A 148 14.05 2.46 -2.15
N ARG A 149 13.20 1.46 -1.91
CA ARG A 149 11.73 1.52 -1.86
C ARG A 149 11.19 0.61 -0.76
N ASP A 150 9.91 0.74 -0.47
CA ASP A 150 9.16 -0.04 0.53
C ASP A 150 9.00 -1.51 0.17
N ASN A 151 8.90 -1.84 -1.13
CA ASN A 151 8.62 -3.20 -1.61
C ASN A 151 9.57 -4.27 -1.04
N MET A 152 10.79 -3.88 -0.67
CA MET A 152 11.83 -4.78 -0.16
C MET A 152 11.80 -4.93 1.37
N LEU A 153 11.06 -4.11 2.12
CA LEU A 153 11.08 -4.06 3.59
C LEU A 153 10.87 -5.44 4.21
N GLY A 154 9.78 -6.13 3.88
CA GLY A 154 9.46 -7.43 4.46
C GLY A 154 10.49 -8.53 4.16
N TRP A 155 11.13 -8.49 2.99
CA TRP A 155 12.11 -9.49 2.59
C TRP A 155 13.49 -9.20 3.17
N VAL A 156 14.00 -7.97 3.01
CA VAL A 156 15.32 -7.57 3.52
C VAL A 156 15.38 -7.69 5.03
N LEU A 157 14.38 -7.16 5.74
CA LEU A 157 14.37 -7.24 7.20
C LEU A 157 14.15 -8.67 7.70
N GLY A 158 13.43 -9.49 6.95
CA GLY A 158 13.23 -10.90 7.30
C GLY A 158 14.47 -11.76 7.08
N GLU A 159 15.02 -11.71 5.87
CA GLU A 159 16.08 -12.62 5.40
C GLU A 159 17.49 -12.08 5.71
N GLU A 160 17.73 -10.78 5.51
CA GLU A 160 19.06 -10.18 5.72
C GLU A 160 19.25 -9.72 7.17
N ALA A 161 18.24 -9.09 7.79
CA ALA A 161 18.31 -8.64 9.20
C ALA A 161 17.90 -9.74 10.21
N GLY A 162 17.39 -10.88 9.72
CA GLY A 162 16.96 -12.02 10.54
C GLY A 162 15.80 -11.73 11.48
N LEU A 163 14.93 -10.75 11.16
CA LEU A 163 13.75 -10.43 11.96
C LEU A 163 12.61 -11.42 11.68
N PRO A 164 11.88 -11.89 12.71
CA PRO A 164 10.63 -12.62 12.48
C PRO A 164 9.64 -11.76 11.69
N VAL A 165 9.10 -12.29 10.58
CA VAL A 165 8.13 -11.57 9.74
C VAL A 165 6.74 -12.16 9.89
N LYS A 166 5.78 -11.33 10.29
CA LYS A 166 4.35 -11.63 10.22
C LYS A 166 3.73 -10.90 9.02
N ALA A 167 3.37 -11.65 7.98
CA ALA A 167 2.51 -11.11 6.93
C ALA A 167 1.04 -11.23 7.36
N LEU A 168 0.28 -10.12 7.29
CA LEU A 168 -1.17 -10.17 7.52
C LEU A 168 -1.87 -11.00 6.43
N ALA A 169 -3.05 -11.48 6.76
CA ALA A 169 -3.86 -12.26 5.84
C ALA A 169 -4.15 -11.44 4.56
N PRO A 170 -4.01 -12.05 3.36
CA PRO A 170 -4.30 -11.37 2.11
C PRO A 170 -5.77 -10.98 2.00
N ASN A 171 -6.06 -9.68 1.95
CA ASN A 171 -7.37 -9.17 1.56
C ASN A 171 -7.22 -7.81 0.85
N THR A 172 -8.31 -7.26 0.34
CA THR A 172 -8.29 -5.97 -0.37
C THR A 172 -7.88 -4.82 0.54
N ALA A 173 -8.28 -4.84 1.82
CA ALA A 173 -7.97 -3.78 2.75
C ALA A 173 -6.48 -3.68 3.10
N THR A 174 -5.79 -4.82 3.25
CA THR A 174 -4.36 -4.86 3.56
C THR A 174 -3.46 -4.71 2.33
N ARG A 175 -3.92 -5.09 1.13
CA ARG A 175 -3.07 -5.22 -0.07
C ARG A 175 -3.43 -4.33 -1.26
N LEU A 176 -4.56 -3.64 -1.25
CA LEU A 176 -4.84 -2.68 -2.32
C LEU A 176 -3.86 -1.50 -2.15
N ASP A 177 -3.20 -1.13 -3.24
CA ASP A 177 -2.36 0.07 -3.33
C ASP A 177 -2.78 0.86 -4.56
N ILE A 178 -2.80 2.19 -4.47
CA ILE A 178 -3.18 3.06 -5.58
C ILE A 178 -1.97 3.26 -6.49
N ASP A 179 -1.81 2.44 -7.52
CA ASP A 179 -0.70 2.54 -8.48
C ASP A 179 -1.10 3.11 -9.83
N THR A 180 -2.32 2.79 -10.26
CA THR A 180 -2.80 3.11 -11.61
C THR A 180 -4.20 3.72 -11.55
N PRO A 181 -4.66 4.30 -12.66
CA PRO A 181 -6.06 4.76 -12.76
C PRO A 181 -7.10 3.65 -12.55
N LEU A 182 -6.75 2.38 -12.72
CA LEU A 182 -7.68 1.27 -12.54
C LEU A 182 -8.15 1.16 -11.07
N GLU A 183 -7.25 1.36 -10.12
CA GLU A 183 -7.62 1.31 -8.70
C GLU A 183 -8.58 2.44 -8.33
N LEU A 184 -8.50 3.60 -9.01
CA LEU A 184 -9.43 4.71 -8.82
C LEU A 184 -10.87 4.34 -9.22
N VAL A 185 -11.03 3.59 -10.32
CA VAL A 185 -12.34 3.09 -10.78
C VAL A 185 -12.96 2.19 -9.72
N ILE A 186 -12.17 1.27 -9.15
CA ILE A 186 -12.60 0.36 -8.09
C ILE A 186 -12.97 1.15 -6.84
N LEU A 187 -12.11 2.07 -6.40
CA LEU A 187 -12.28 2.87 -5.20
C LEU A 187 -13.46 3.84 -5.30
N GLN A 188 -13.79 4.36 -6.49
CA GLN A 188 -14.95 5.23 -6.64
C GLN A 188 -16.26 4.48 -6.31
N ARG A 189 -16.30 3.16 -6.52
CA ARG A 189 -17.48 2.32 -6.26
C ARG A 189 -17.42 1.53 -4.97
N HIS A 190 -16.24 1.36 -4.38
CA HIS A 190 -16.11 0.53 -3.20
C HIS A 190 -16.84 1.16 -1.98
N PRO A 191 -17.68 0.40 -1.26
CA PRO A 191 -18.47 0.95 -0.15
C PRO A 191 -17.62 1.42 1.02
N GLN A 192 -16.43 0.83 1.21
CA GLN A 192 -15.51 1.18 2.29
C GLN A 192 -14.53 2.30 1.93
N THR A 193 -14.61 2.91 0.75
CA THR A 193 -13.75 4.06 0.40
C THR A 193 -14.03 5.22 1.35
N ALA A 194 -12.96 5.67 2.00
CA ALA A 194 -12.99 6.69 3.03
C ALA A 194 -13.36 8.09 2.50
N PRO A 195 -13.80 9.02 3.36
CA PRO A 195 -14.48 10.24 2.94
C PRO A 195 -13.64 11.17 2.06
N GLN A 196 -12.37 11.44 2.40
CA GLN A 196 -11.55 12.39 1.64
C GLN A 196 -11.23 11.84 0.24
N LEU A 197 -10.86 10.55 0.16
CA LEU A 197 -10.65 9.86 -1.10
C LEU A 197 -11.93 9.83 -1.93
N ARG A 198 -13.08 9.50 -1.33
CA ARG A 198 -14.38 9.49 -2.03
C ARG A 198 -14.71 10.87 -2.61
N GLN A 199 -14.49 11.94 -1.84
CA GLN A 199 -14.71 13.31 -2.30
C GLN A 199 -13.78 13.67 -3.47
N PHE A 200 -12.51 13.29 -3.38
CA PHE A 200 -11.54 13.52 -4.46
C PHE A 200 -11.91 12.75 -5.75
N LEU A 201 -12.40 11.52 -5.62
CA LEU A 201 -12.76 10.68 -6.76
C LEU A 201 -14.06 11.09 -7.46
N ALA A 202 -15.00 11.71 -6.73
CA ALA A 202 -16.34 12.03 -7.24
C ALA A 202 -16.37 12.85 -8.56
N PRO A 203 -15.54 13.90 -8.75
CA PRO A 203 -15.55 14.68 -9.98
C PRO A 203 -14.68 14.10 -11.12
N LEU A 204 -13.94 13.02 -10.89
CA LEU A 204 -13.00 12.51 -11.91
C LEU A 204 -13.75 11.81 -13.05
N PRO A 205 -13.36 12.05 -14.32
CA PRO A 205 -13.98 11.43 -15.50
C PRO A 205 -13.44 10.00 -15.70
N LEU A 206 -13.66 9.12 -14.71
CA LEU A 206 -13.22 7.73 -14.76
C LEU A 206 -14.10 6.90 -15.71
N PRO A 207 -13.54 5.90 -16.41
CA PRO A 207 -14.26 5.09 -17.41
C PRO A 207 -15.18 4.05 -16.74
N MET A 208 -16.22 4.52 -16.05
CA MET A 208 -17.10 3.68 -15.23
C MET A 208 -17.95 2.71 -16.06
N ASP A 209 -18.29 3.04 -17.30
CA ASP A 209 -19.12 2.18 -18.16
C ASP A 209 -18.50 0.80 -18.42
N HIS A 210 -17.18 0.74 -18.59
CA HIS A 210 -16.45 -0.53 -18.73
C HIS A 210 -16.51 -1.35 -17.45
N PHE A 211 -16.36 -0.71 -16.29
CA PHE A 211 -16.43 -1.36 -15.00
C PHE A 211 -17.84 -1.94 -14.73
N GLU A 212 -18.89 -1.16 -14.99
CA GLU A 212 -20.27 -1.63 -14.86
C GLU A 212 -20.59 -2.78 -15.82
N THR A 213 -20.05 -2.74 -17.04
CA THR A 213 -20.18 -3.84 -18.01
C THR A 213 -19.56 -5.13 -17.46
N ILE A 214 -18.37 -5.02 -16.83
CA ILE A 214 -17.69 -6.16 -16.20
C ILE A 214 -18.53 -6.72 -15.04
N LEU A 215 -18.98 -5.87 -14.12
CA LEU A 215 -19.80 -6.29 -12.98
C LEU A 215 -21.12 -6.92 -13.41
N THR A 216 -21.78 -6.33 -14.40
CA THR A 216 -23.04 -6.84 -14.98
C THR A 216 -22.85 -8.19 -15.64
N GLY A 217 -21.71 -8.43 -16.29
CA GLY A 217 -21.45 -9.74 -16.87
C GLY A 217 -21.05 -10.78 -15.81
N LEU A 218 -20.29 -10.40 -14.78
CA LEU A 218 -19.91 -11.30 -13.67
C LEU A 218 -21.11 -11.70 -12.79
N SER A 219 -22.18 -10.91 -12.78
CA SER A 219 -23.43 -11.25 -12.08
C SER A 219 -24.33 -12.21 -12.86
N ARG A 220 -24.03 -12.49 -14.14
CA ARG A 220 -24.80 -13.43 -14.98
C ARG A 220 -24.28 -14.86 -14.78
N PRO A 221 -25.12 -15.79 -14.28
CA PRO A 221 -24.74 -17.20 -14.17
C PRO A 221 -24.33 -17.79 -15.51
N ALA A 222 -23.39 -18.74 -15.49
CA ALA A 222 -22.81 -19.41 -16.65
C ALA A 222 -22.18 -18.48 -17.71
N SER A 223 -21.90 -17.22 -17.37
CA SER A 223 -21.10 -16.35 -18.23
C SER A 223 -19.65 -16.83 -18.29
N ARG A 224 -18.98 -16.61 -19.43
CA ARG A 224 -17.63 -17.10 -19.71
C ARG A 224 -16.64 -15.96 -19.69
N TRP A 225 -15.59 -16.11 -18.88
CA TRP A 225 -14.58 -15.09 -18.68
C TRP A 225 -13.18 -15.63 -18.93
N LEU A 226 -12.37 -14.86 -19.63
CA LEU A 226 -10.93 -15.06 -19.69
C LEU A 226 -10.27 -14.04 -18.76
N ILE A 227 -9.47 -14.51 -17.81
CA ILE A 227 -8.62 -13.68 -16.98
C ILE A 227 -7.18 -14.00 -17.36
N SER A 228 -6.42 -13.00 -17.80
CA SER A 228 -5.03 -13.16 -18.21
C SER A 228 -4.14 -12.09 -17.63
N GLY A 229 -2.93 -12.45 -17.20
CA GLY A 229 -1.94 -11.52 -16.67
C GLY A 229 -1.10 -12.12 -15.55
N ARG A 230 -0.46 -11.25 -14.75
CA ARG A 230 0.32 -11.64 -13.56
C ARG A 230 -0.58 -11.78 -12.33
N LEU A 231 -1.30 -12.89 -12.24
CA LEU A 231 -2.37 -13.08 -11.26
C LEU A 231 -1.88 -13.86 -10.04
N ALA A 232 -2.27 -13.42 -8.84
CA ALA A 232 -2.14 -14.26 -7.65
C ALA A 232 -3.29 -15.28 -7.63
N PRO A 233 -3.12 -16.46 -6.99
CA PRO A 233 -4.18 -17.46 -6.92
C PRO A 233 -5.42 -16.98 -6.15
N GLY A 234 -5.23 -16.12 -5.14
CA GLY A 234 -6.30 -15.63 -4.26
C GLY A 234 -7.45 -14.94 -5.01
N PRO A 235 -7.20 -13.86 -5.77
CA PRO A 235 -8.26 -13.12 -6.46
C PRO A 235 -9.16 -13.95 -7.38
N TRP A 236 -8.60 -14.80 -8.25
CA TRP A 236 -9.43 -15.60 -9.17
C TRP A 236 -10.16 -16.74 -8.43
N SER A 237 -9.54 -17.33 -7.40
CA SER A 237 -10.21 -18.31 -6.54
C SER A 237 -11.41 -17.69 -5.84
N ARG A 238 -11.26 -16.46 -5.35
CA ARG A 238 -12.37 -15.72 -4.72
C ARG A 238 -13.48 -15.42 -5.73
N LEU A 239 -13.15 -14.95 -6.94
CA LEU A 239 -14.14 -14.74 -8.00
C LEU A 239 -14.93 -16.02 -8.30
N ASN A 240 -14.25 -17.17 -8.41
CA ASN A 240 -14.89 -18.46 -8.63
C ASN A 240 -15.80 -18.91 -7.48
N GLN A 241 -15.55 -18.46 -6.24
CA GLN A 241 -16.39 -18.75 -5.09
C GLN A 241 -17.62 -17.84 -4.99
N VAL A 242 -17.51 -16.58 -5.44
CA VAL A 242 -18.57 -15.58 -5.26
C VAL A 242 -19.45 -15.38 -6.49
N THR A 243 -19.06 -15.92 -7.64
CA THR A 243 -19.87 -15.87 -8.86
C THR A 243 -20.25 -17.28 -9.32
N GLN A 244 -21.25 -17.35 -10.20
CA GLN A 244 -21.65 -18.58 -10.89
C GLN A 244 -21.09 -18.61 -12.33
N CYS A 245 -19.92 -18.02 -12.55
CA CYS A 245 -19.30 -17.89 -13.86
C CYS A 245 -18.36 -19.07 -14.17
N TRP A 246 -18.02 -19.23 -15.46
CA TRP A 246 -16.94 -20.11 -15.90
C TRP A 246 -15.71 -19.28 -16.24
N PHE A 247 -14.61 -19.56 -15.56
CA PHE A 247 -13.35 -18.85 -15.73
C PHE A 247 -12.33 -19.69 -16.49
N ARG A 248 -11.69 -19.09 -17.50
CA ARG A 248 -10.40 -19.52 -18.02
C ARG A 248 -9.35 -18.57 -17.47
N VAL A 249 -8.33 -19.08 -16.82
CA VAL A 249 -7.27 -18.27 -16.21
C VAL A 249 -5.93 -18.60 -16.89
N LEU A 250 -5.26 -17.57 -17.40
CA LEU A 250 -3.90 -17.64 -17.92
C LEU A 250 -3.01 -16.75 -17.04
N SER A 251 -2.24 -17.35 -16.14
CA SER A 251 -1.39 -16.60 -15.21
C SER A 251 0.08 -16.70 -15.58
N GLU A 252 0.77 -15.56 -15.60
CA GLU A 252 2.23 -15.49 -15.67
C GLU A 252 2.90 -15.72 -14.32
N GLU A 253 4.19 -16.03 -14.37
CA GLU A 253 5.06 -16.19 -13.20
C GLU A 253 5.09 -14.90 -12.36
N ARG A 254 5.05 -15.07 -11.03
CA ARG A 254 5.17 -13.97 -10.06
C ARG A 254 6.59 -13.89 -9.51
N GLY A 255 6.99 -12.69 -9.10
CA GLY A 255 8.29 -12.46 -8.45
C GLY A 255 9.48 -12.30 -9.39
N MET A 256 9.31 -12.44 -10.72
CA MET A 256 10.40 -12.29 -11.70
C MET A 256 11.13 -10.94 -11.61
N VAL A 257 10.40 -9.86 -11.32
CA VAL A 257 10.96 -8.51 -11.10
C VAL A 257 11.74 -8.45 -9.79
N SER A 258 11.11 -8.82 -8.68
CA SER A 258 11.73 -8.72 -7.35
C SER A 258 12.91 -9.67 -7.17
N SER A 259 12.96 -10.77 -7.93
CA SER A 259 14.09 -11.71 -7.95
C SER A 259 15.20 -11.38 -8.95
N GLY A 260 15.11 -10.30 -9.72
CA GLY A 260 16.09 -9.93 -10.75
C GLY A 260 16.01 -10.73 -12.07
N ARG A 261 15.46 -11.95 -12.05
CA ARG A 261 15.33 -12.85 -13.22
C ARG A 261 14.79 -12.20 -14.49
N GLN A 262 13.88 -11.24 -14.38
CA GLN A 262 13.37 -10.54 -15.56
C GLN A 262 14.43 -9.66 -16.22
N THR A 263 15.19 -8.92 -15.41
CA THR A 263 16.32 -8.11 -15.88
C THR A 263 17.44 -8.99 -16.43
N ASP A 264 17.66 -10.15 -15.80
CA ASP A 264 18.68 -11.12 -16.22
C ASP A 264 18.29 -11.93 -17.47
N GLY A 265 17.09 -11.71 -18.03
CA GLY A 265 16.57 -12.45 -19.19
C GLY A 265 16.25 -13.92 -18.89
N ALA A 266 16.15 -14.29 -17.62
CA ALA A 266 15.78 -15.64 -17.18
C ALA A 266 14.26 -15.85 -17.13
N ALA A 267 13.46 -14.79 -17.26
CA ALA A 267 12.00 -14.87 -17.32
C ALA A 267 11.39 -13.68 -18.10
N PHE A 268 10.29 -13.92 -18.83
CA PHE A 268 9.67 -12.93 -19.72
C PHE A 268 8.14 -12.92 -19.56
N SER A 269 7.51 -11.76 -19.76
CA SER A 269 6.05 -11.64 -19.87
C SER A 269 5.59 -11.97 -21.29
N PHE A 270 4.50 -12.73 -21.39
CA PHE A 270 3.77 -13.06 -22.61
C PHE A 270 2.65 -12.06 -22.93
N PHE A 271 2.15 -11.31 -21.94
CA PHE A 271 0.98 -10.45 -22.08
C PHE A 271 1.31 -8.97 -22.28
N ALA A 272 2.44 -8.47 -21.78
CA ALA A 272 2.81 -7.06 -21.95
C ALA A 272 4.32 -6.84 -21.88
N ALA A 273 4.80 -5.80 -22.56
CA ALA A 273 6.11 -5.23 -22.26
C ALA A 273 6.05 -4.55 -20.88
N HIS A 274 7.03 -4.83 -20.03
CA HIS A 274 7.18 -4.24 -18.70
C HIS A 274 8.30 -3.20 -18.71
#